data_AF-X0XJJ0-F1
#
_entry.id   AF-X0XJJ0-F1
#
_cell.length_a   1.000
_cell.length_b   1.000
_cell.length_c   1.000
_cell.angle_alpha   90.00
_cell.angle_beta   90.00
_cell.angle_gamma   90.00
#
_symmetry.space_group_name_H-M   'P 1'
#
loop_
_entity.id
_entity.type
_entity.pdbx_description
1 polymer ?
#
loop_
_entity_poly.entity_id
_entity_poly.type
_entity_poly.pdbx_seq_one_letter_code
_entity_poly.pdbx_strand_id
1 'polypeptide(L)'
;MVRREKLFPSDVMSKRERVEATLNHQAVDRAALLEQLSYNPGVIAWYTGKKIAGFDYTLADICEAVRKTLDLVMPPVAPRGTRQTVTESG
;
A
#
# COMPACT_ATOMS: atom_id res chain seq x y z
N MET A 1 -5.30 -4.49 -30.45
CA MET A 1 -4.63 -5.24 -29.35
C MET A 1 -3.99 -4.22 -28.42
N VAL A 2 -4.53 -4.03 -27.22
CA VAL A 2 -4.02 -3.01 -26.28
C VAL A 2 -2.64 -3.47 -25.80
N ARG A 3 -1.61 -2.64 -26.05
CA ARG A 3 -0.21 -2.92 -25.68
C ARG A 3 -0.15 -3.04 -24.16
N ARG A 4 0.14 -4.24 -23.64
CA ARG A 4 0.29 -4.45 -22.20
C ARG A 4 1.52 -3.65 -21.73
N GLU A 5 1.34 -2.67 -20.85
CA GLU A 5 2.45 -2.06 -20.12
C GLU A 5 3.10 -3.14 -19.25
N LYS A 6 4.15 -3.75 -19.78
CA LYS A 6 5.01 -4.69 -19.05
C LYS A 6 6.15 -3.91 -18.42
N LEU A 7 6.34 -4.07 -17.12
CA LEU A 7 7.52 -3.58 -16.41
C LEU A 7 8.70 -4.53 -16.65
N PHE A 8 8.42 -5.84 -16.73
CA PHE A 8 9.43 -6.87 -17.01
C PHE A 8 9.00 -7.78 -18.16
N PRO A 9 9.96 -8.38 -18.90
CA PRO A 9 9.65 -9.31 -20.00
C PRO A 9 8.78 -10.50 -19.56
N SER A 10 8.97 -10.97 -18.32
CA SER A 10 8.25 -12.07 -17.68
C SER A 10 6.85 -11.70 -17.16
N ASP A 11 6.43 -10.42 -17.23
CA ASP A 11 5.12 -10.01 -16.76
C ASP A 11 4.01 -10.76 -17.50
N VAL A 12 3.21 -11.52 -16.74
CA VAL A 12 2.03 -12.25 -17.23
C VAL A 12 0.76 -11.40 -17.14
N MET A 13 0.71 -10.47 -16.19
CA MET A 13 -0.37 -9.51 -15.97
C MET A 13 0.05 -8.12 -16.41
N SER A 14 -0.87 -7.37 -17.00
CA SER A 14 -0.74 -5.93 -17.18
C SER A 14 -0.78 -5.18 -15.85
N LYS A 15 -0.34 -3.92 -15.85
CA LYS A 15 -0.42 -3.05 -14.68
C LYS A 15 -1.83 -2.95 -14.09
N ARG A 16 -2.86 -2.86 -14.95
CA ARG A 16 -4.26 -2.79 -14.53
C ARG A 16 -4.73 -4.09 -13.86
N GLU A 17 -4.45 -5.23 -14.49
CA GLU A 17 -4.82 -6.55 -13.95
C GLU A 17 -4.17 -6.81 -12.58
N ARG A 18 -2.94 -6.33 -12.35
CA ARG A 18 -2.29 -6.41 -11.03
C ARG A 18 -3.05 -5.61 -9.98
N VAL A 19 -3.44 -4.37 -10.28
CA VAL A 19 -4.19 -3.52 -9.35
C VAL A 19 -5.55 -4.13 -9.03
N GLU A 20 -6.27 -4.61 -10.03
CA GLU A 20 -7.58 -5.25 -9.85
C GLU A 20 -7.47 -6.56 -9.05
N ALA A 21 -6.44 -7.38 -9.30
CA ALA A 21 -6.16 -8.57 -8.51
C ALA A 21 -5.86 -8.23 -7.04
N THR A 22 -5.05 -7.20 -6.78
CA THR A 22 -4.75 -6.78 -5.41
C THR A 22 -5.98 -6.22 -4.69
N LEU A 23 -6.83 -5.46 -5.37
CA LEU A 23 -8.08 -4.95 -4.80
C LEU A 23 -9.05 -6.08 -4.44
N ASN A 24 -8.95 -7.25 -5.05
CA ASN A 24 -9.77 -8.41 -4.73
C ASN A 24 -9.31 -9.18 -3.47
N HIS A 25 -8.16 -8.83 -2.89
CA HIS A 25 -7.76 -9.39 -1.59
C HIS A 25 -8.55 -8.78 -0.43
N GLN A 26 -8.52 -9.44 0.74
CA GLN A 26 -9.03 -8.86 1.99
C GLN A 26 -8.32 -7.53 2.26
N ALA A 27 -8.98 -6.58 2.94
CA ALA A 27 -8.42 -5.25 3.15
C ALA A 27 -7.02 -5.27 3.79
N VAL A 28 -6.77 -6.21 4.70
CA VAL A 28 -5.48 -6.43 5.38
C VAL A 28 -4.39 -7.00 4.46
N ASP A 29 -4.78 -7.67 3.38
CA ASP A 29 -3.89 -8.36 2.43
C ASP A 29 -3.55 -7.49 1.22
N ARG A 30 -4.05 -6.24 1.16
CA ARG A 30 -3.76 -5.28 0.08
C ARG A 30 -2.43 -4.55 0.26
N ALA A 31 -1.45 -5.19 0.92
CA ALA A 31 -0.17 -4.60 1.29
C ALA A 31 0.59 -4.01 0.08
N ALA A 32 0.49 -4.64 -1.10
CA ALA A 32 1.12 -4.15 -2.32
C ALA A 32 0.59 -2.77 -2.80
N LEU A 33 -0.66 -2.41 -2.45
CA LEU A 33 -1.17 -1.06 -2.68
C LEU A 33 -0.65 -0.09 -1.61
N LEU A 34 -0.60 -0.50 -0.35
CA LEU A 34 -0.16 0.35 0.75
C LEU A 34 1.34 0.71 0.66
N GLU A 35 2.18 -0.24 0.25
CA GLU A 35 3.61 -0.02 0.08
C GLU A 35 3.90 0.97 -1.07
N GLN A 36 3.24 0.83 -2.23
CA GLN A 36 3.50 1.70 -3.38
C GLN A 36 2.93 3.11 -3.24
N LEU A 37 1.82 3.28 -2.52
CA LEU A 37 1.18 4.60 -2.34
C LEU A 37 2.04 5.55 -1.49
N SER A 38 2.88 4.99 -0.62
CA SER A 38 3.79 5.74 0.26
C SER A 38 4.89 6.47 -0.51
N TYR A 39 5.17 6.07 -1.75
CA TYR A 39 6.16 6.71 -2.64
C TYR A 39 5.53 7.49 -3.80
N ASN A 40 4.20 7.57 -3.85
CA ASN A 40 3.52 8.28 -4.92
C ASN A 40 3.45 9.78 -4.60
N PRO A 41 4.05 10.68 -5.41
CA PRO A 41 4.10 12.11 -5.12
C PRO A 41 2.72 12.76 -5.00
N GLY A 42 1.74 12.31 -5.78
CA GLY A 42 0.37 12.83 -5.71
C GLY A 42 -0.35 12.39 -4.42
N VAL A 43 -0.08 11.17 -3.95
CA VAL A 43 -0.62 10.67 -2.67
C VAL A 43 0.03 11.39 -1.50
N ILE A 44 1.35 11.54 -1.52
CA ILE A 44 2.08 12.29 -0.50
C ILE A 44 1.58 13.75 -0.47
N ALA A 45 1.43 14.40 -1.63
CA ALA A 45 0.87 15.75 -1.74
C ALA A 45 -0.52 15.83 -1.10
N TRP A 46 -1.39 14.85 -1.38
CA TRP A 46 -2.73 14.79 -0.81
C TRP A 46 -2.68 14.70 0.72
N TYR A 47 -1.95 13.73 1.27
CA TYR A 47 -1.96 13.49 2.72
C TYR A 47 -1.19 14.55 3.50
N THR A 48 -0.11 15.11 2.95
CA THR A 48 0.69 16.16 3.62
C THR A 48 0.15 17.57 3.39
N GLY A 49 -0.65 17.79 2.34
CA GLY A 49 -1.07 19.13 1.89
C GLY A 49 0.04 19.93 1.20
N LYS A 50 1.21 19.33 0.96
CA LYS A 50 2.35 19.98 0.30
C LYS A 50 2.21 19.91 -1.22
N LYS A 51 2.80 20.88 -1.91
CA LYS A 51 2.99 20.79 -3.37
C LYS A 51 4.21 19.92 -3.65
N ILE A 52 3.98 18.69 -4.07
CA ILE A 52 5.02 17.72 -4.41
C ILE A 52 4.87 17.35 -5.89
N ALA A 53 5.95 17.36 -6.65
CA ALA A 53 5.99 16.99 -8.06
C ALA A 53 7.17 16.06 -8.35
N GLY A 54 6.94 15.04 -9.17
CA GLY A 54 7.98 14.06 -9.52
C GLY A 54 8.54 13.35 -8.29
N PHE A 55 9.84 13.50 -8.03
CA PHE A 55 10.55 12.90 -6.89
C PHE A 55 10.92 13.93 -5.80
N ASP A 56 10.33 15.12 -5.82
CA ASP A 56 10.57 16.21 -4.86
C ASP A 56 9.85 15.96 -3.52
N TYR A 57 10.14 14.84 -2.88
CA TYR A 57 9.63 14.47 -1.57
C TYR A 57 10.74 13.88 -0.72
N THR A 58 10.60 14.02 0.60
CA THR A 58 11.55 13.55 1.59
C THR A 58 11.04 12.32 2.31
N LEU A 59 11.94 11.64 3.03
CA LEU A 59 11.55 10.57 3.96
C LEU A 59 10.51 11.04 4.99
N ALA A 60 10.60 12.30 5.43
CA ALA A 60 9.62 12.85 6.37
C ALA A 60 8.22 12.93 5.76
N ASP A 61 8.11 13.30 4.47
CA ASP A 61 6.83 13.36 3.76
C ASP A 61 6.22 11.97 3.60
N ILE A 62 7.06 10.97 3.28
CA ILE A 62 6.66 9.56 3.21
C ILE A 62 6.13 9.08 4.56
N CYS A 63 6.88 9.29 5.64
CA CYS A 63 6.48 8.90 6.98
C CYS A 63 5.18 9.59 7.42
N GLU A 64 4.98 10.86 7.05
CA GLU A 64 3.73 11.57 7.35
C GLU A 64 2.53 10.97 6.59
N ALA A 65 2.69 10.69 5.29
CA ALA A 65 1.66 10.04 4.49
C ALA A 65 1.32 8.63 5.01
N VAL A 66 2.33 7.85 5.38
CA VAL A 66 2.17 6.53 6.01
C VAL A 66 1.42 6.64 7.32
N ARG A 67 1.80 7.58 8.20
CA ARG A 67 1.12 7.78 9.49
C ARG A 67 -0.36 8.12 9.30
N LYS A 68 -0.67 9.03 8.37
CA LYS A 68 -2.06 9.44 8.08
C LYS A 68 -2.90 8.36 7.41
N THR A 69 -2.27 7.44 6.69
CA THR A 69 -2.96 6.32 6.02
C THR A 69 -3.08 5.08 6.89
N LEU A 70 -2.13 4.83 7.80
CA LEU A 70 -2.20 3.69 8.71
C LEU A 70 -3.42 3.72 9.62
N ASP A 71 -3.84 4.91 10.07
CA ASP A 71 -5.06 5.07 10.87
C ASP A 71 -6.34 4.61 10.12
N LEU A 72 -6.33 4.59 8.78
CA LEU A 72 -7.46 4.12 7.97
C LEU A 72 -7.55 2.59 7.91
N VAL A 73 -6.41 1.90 7.98
CA VAL A 73 -6.34 0.44 7.78
C VAL A 73 -6.20 -0.31 9.11
N MET A 74 -5.51 0.32 10.06
CA MET A 74 -5.33 -0.14 11.42
C MET A 74 -5.78 0.98 12.37
N PRO A 75 -7.10 1.22 12.50
CA PRO A 75 -7.59 2.21 13.44
C PRO A 75 -7.03 1.91 14.83
N PRO A 76 -6.67 2.93 15.63
CA PRO A 76 -6.19 2.74 16.98
C PRO A 76 -7.27 2.04 17.80
N VAL A 77 -7.13 0.73 17.95
CA VAL A 77 -8.00 -0.12 18.77
C VAL A 77 -7.21 -0.52 20.01
N ALA A 78 -7.89 -0.56 21.16
CA ALA A 78 -7.31 -1.13 22.37
C ALA A 78 -6.74 -2.53 22.05
N PRO A 79 -5.55 -2.89 22.55
CA PRO A 79 -4.94 -4.18 22.25
C PRO A 79 -5.93 -5.34 22.46
N ARG A 80 -6.31 -6.02 21.38
CA ARG A 80 -7.25 -7.13 21.44
C ARG A 80 -6.50 -8.43 21.69
N GLY A 81 -6.27 -8.74 22.97
CA GLY A 81 -5.79 -10.04 23.44
C GLY A 81 -4.33 -10.34 23.10
N THR A 82 -3.52 -10.58 24.12
CA THR A 82 -2.13 -11.07 23.98
C THR A 82 -2.04 -12.60 23.95
N ARG A 83 -3.19 -13.30 24.04
CA ARG A 83 -3.22 -14.76 24.15
C ARG A 83 -2.93 -15.38 22.79
N GLN A 84 -1.68 -15.80 22.62
CA GLN A 84 -1.28 -16.74 21.58
C GLN A 84 -1.70 -18.15 22.02
N THR A 85 -2.49 -18.84 21.21
CA THR A 85 -2.74 -20.28 21.36
C THR A 85 -2.01 -20.98 20.23
N VAL A 86 -0.93 -21.69 20.57
CA VAL A 86 -0.31 -22.65 19.65
C VAL A 86 -1.00 -23.98 19.88
N THR A 87 -1.79 -24.44 18.91
CA THR A 87 -2.15 -25.86 18.81
C THR A 87 -0.98 -26.56 18.14
N GLU A 88 -0.47 -27.63 18.75
CA GLU A 88 0.50 -28.52 18.11
C GLU A 88 -0.14 -29.07 16.82
N SER A 89 0.37 -28.64 15.68
CA SER A 89 0.09 -29.29 14.41
C SER A 89 1.01 -30.51 14.34
N GLY A 90 0.43 -31.70 14.53
CA GLY A 90 1.08 -32.95 14.17
C GLY A 90 1.36 -33.06 12.68
#